data_AF-A0A834PJ22-F1
#
_entry.id   AF-A0A834PJ22-F1
#
_cell.length_a   1.000
_cell.length_b   1.000
_cell.length_c   1.000
_cell.angle_alpha   90.00
_cell.angle_beta   90.00
_cell.angle_gamma   90.00
#
_symmetry.space_group_name_H-M   'P 1'
#
loop_
_entity.id
_entity.type
_entity.pdbx_description
1 polymer ?
#
loop_
_entity_poly.entity_id
_entity_poly.type
_entity_poly.pdbx_seq_one_letter_code
_entity_poly.pdbx_strand_id
1 'polypeptide(L)'
;MAAAALAAPRGSPLLAAGARLLLGRGRQPLWPRPAGAPPALERDLSLSHRRGTVVVERWWKVPLAGEGRKPRLHRRHRVYKLVEDTKHRPKENLELILTQSVESKARAPPGSPRLPRAGHGLQDGPALLWGPDRCHRRPLFPMAELGVRGDLVSVSKSLGRNRLLPQGLAVYASPENRKLYEEEKLLRQEGKLERIQTKAGEATVKFLRNCHLEVGMKNNVKWELNSEIVARHFLKNLGVVVAPHALKLPEEPITRWGEYWCEVTVNGLDTVRVPMSVVNFEKPRTKRYKFWLAQQAAKGLTSTSSQTL
;
A
#
# COMPACT_ATOMS: atom_id res chain seq x y z
N MET A 1 35.80 -1.17 62.54
CA MET A 1 37.03 -0.59 61.96
C MET A 1 38.14 -1.62 62.07
N ALA A 2 38.94 -1.75 61.00
CA ALA A 2 40.09 -2.64 60.81
C ALA A 2 39.81 -4.09 60.35
N ALA A 3 40.03 -4.27 59.05
CA ALA A 3 40.35 -5.53 58.37
C ALA A 3 41.88 -5.59 58.17
N ALA A 4 42.46 -6.78 58.26
CA ALA A 4 43.75 -7.20 57.66
C ALA A 4 43.86 -8.72 57.87
N ALA A 5 43.78 -9.59 56.85
CA ALA A 5 44.73 -9.90 55.78
C ALA A 5 45.58 -11.16 56.10
N LEU A 6 46.00 -11.86 55.03
CA LEU A 6 46.90 -13.04 54.94
C LEU A 6 46.19 -14.41 55.06
N ALA A 7 46.46 -15.46 54.28
CA ALA A 7 47.39 -15.70 53.18
C ALA A 7 46.96 -17.01 52.46
N ALA A 8 47.28 -17.14 51.17
CA ALA A 8 47.56 -18.40 50.50
C ALA A 8 49.06 -18.34 50.10
N PRO A 9 49.84 -19.44 49.92
CA PRO A 9 49.56 -20.49 48.92
C PRO A 9 50.22 -21.89 49.13
N ARG A 10 50.12 -22.76 48.10
CA ARG A 10 50.93 -23.98 47.74
C ARG A 10 50.54 -25.29 48.44
N GLY A 11 50.45 -26.48 47.82
CA GLY A 11 50.60 -26.97 46.45
C GLY A 11 50.67 -28.52 46.44
N SER A 12 50.11 -29.15 45.39
CA SER A 12 50.50 -30.46 44.79
C SER A 12 50.22 -31.79 45.54
N PRO A 13 50.33 -32.99 44.90
CA PRO A 13 49.49 -33.54 43.81
C PRO A 13 49.08 -35.04 44.06
N LEU A 14 48.52 -35.70 43.02
CA LEU A 14 48.35 -37.16 42.80
C LEU A 14 47.02 -37.81 43.21
N LEU A 15 46.21 -38.18 42.22
CA LEU A 15 46.18 -39.58 41.73
C LEU A 15 45.35 -39.68 40.45
N ALA A 16 46.00 -40.18 39.41
CA ALA A 16 45.39 -40.55 38.14
C ALA A 16 44.89 -42.00 38.20
N ALA A 17 43.63 -42.20 37.85
CA ALA A 17 43.04 -43.44 37.33
C ALA A 17 41.78 -42.97 36.57
N GLY A 18 41.53 -43.21 35.29
CA GLY A 18 41.89 -44.35 34.46
C GLY A 18 40.60 -44.99 33.96
N ALA A 19 39.97 -44.44 32.91
CA ALA A 19 38.91 -45.06 32.10
C ALA A 19 38.62 -44.16 30.88
N ARG A 20 39.32 -44.32 29.75
CA ARG A 20 39.06 -45.26 28.64
C ARG A 20 37.70 -45.06 27.95
N LEU A 21 37.76 -44.24 26.89
CA LEU A 21 37.12 -44.36 25.57
C LEU A 21 35.78 -45.10 25.46
N LEU A 22 34.74 -44.37 25.07
CA LEU A 22 33.82 -44.80 24.00
C LEU A 22 33.50 -43.60 23.09
N LEU A 23 33.95 -43.70 21.84
CA LEU A 23 33.63 -42.82 20.73
C LEU A 23 32.14 -42.96 20.35
N GLY A 24 31.46 -41.83 20.18
CA GLY A 24 30.07 -41.81 19.75
C GLY A 24 29.64 -40.46 19.15
N ARG A 25 29.88 -40.31 17.84
CA ARG A 25 29.18 -39.47 16.85
C ARG A 25 28.98 -37.96 17.13
N GLY A 26 29.72 -37.16 16.35
CA GLY A 26 29.12 -36.16 15.46
C GLY A 26 28.65 -34.85 16.08
N ARG A 27 29.58 -33.98 16.50
CA ARG A 27 29.36 -32.54 16.66
C ARG A 27 30.23 -31.80 15.64
N GLN A 28 29.61 -31.13 14.69
CA GLN A 28 30.31 -30.16 13.83
C GLN A 28 30.89 -29.03 14.70
N PRO A 29 32.11 -28.53 14.42
CA PRO A 29 32.68 -27.45 15.20
C PRO A 29 32.01 -26.12 14.82
N LEU A 30 31.53 -25.40 15.84
CA LEU A 30 31.20 -23.99 15.76
C LEU A 30 32.49 -23.22 15.44
N TRP A 31 32.56 -22.55 14.29
CA TRP A 31 33.63 -21.61 14.02
C TRP A 31 33.63 -20.47 15.05
N PRO A 32 34.79 -20.04 15.57
CA PRO A 32 34.85 -18.86 16.44
C PRO A 32 34.59 -17.59 15.62
N ARG A 33 33.73 -16.72 16.15
CA ARG A 33 33.52 -15.35 15.64
C ARG A 33 34.81 -14.54 15.74
N PRO A 34 35.17 -13.73 14.74
CA PRO A 34 36.25 -12.76 14.88
C PRO A 34 35.86 -11.68 15.89
N ALA A 35 36.78 -11.35 16.79
CA ALA A 35 36.65 -10.25 17.74
C ALA A 35 36.81 -8.90 16.99
N GLY A 36 35.86 -7.98 17.18
CA GLY A 36 36.01 -6.60 16.72
C GLY A 36 34.87 -5.97 15.91
N ALA A 37 33.62 -6.48 16.00
CA ALA A 37 32.47 -5.73 15.48
C ALA A 37 31.83 -4.90 16.62
N PRO A 38 31.55 -3.60 16.43
CA PRO A 38 30.78 -2.83 17.42
C PRO A 38 29.41 -3.50 17.61
N PRO A 39 28.80 -3.43 18.81
CA PRO A 39 27.45 -3.95 18.99
C PRO A 39 26.51 -3.09 18.15
N ALA A 40 26.30 -3.50 16.90
CA ALA A 40 25.16 -3.08 16.14
C ALA A 40 23.96 -3.36 17.06
N LEU A 41 23.31 -2.30 17.50
CA LEU A 41 21.95 -2.34 18.02
C LEU A 41 21.04 -2.75 16.86
N GLU A 42 21.28 -3.93 16.29
CA GLU A 42 20.25 -4.69 15.62
C GLU A 42 19.32 -5.11 16.74
N ARG A 43 18.40 -4.19 17.06
CA ARG A 43 17.09 -4.59 17.53
C ARG A 43 16.56 -5.47 16.43
N ASP A 44 16.85 -6.77 16.54
CA ASP A 44 16.05 -7.83 16.00
C ASP A 44 14.64 -7.60 16.55
N LEU A 45 13.91 -6.69 15.91
CA LEU A 45 12.47 -6.57 16.00
C LEU A 45 11.96 -7.84 15.33
N SER A 46 12.12 -8.96 16.05
CA SER A 46 11.65 -10.27 15.65
C SER A 46 10.23 -10.04 15.16
N LEU A 47 10.03 -10.26 13.85
CA LEU A 47 8.75 -10.16 13.19
C LEU A 47 7.74 -10.82 14.11
N SER A 48 6.88 -9.99 14.71
CA SER A 48 6.11 -10.31 15.91
C SER A 48 5.60 -11.75 15.85
N HIS A 49 6.18 -12.64 16.65
CA HIS A 49 5.55 -13.92 16.92
C HIS A 49 4.13 -13.57 17.35
N ARG A 50 3.13 -14.16 16.69
CA ARG A 50 1.73 -14.07 17.11
C ARG A 50 1.61 -14.78 18.45
N ARG A 51 2.12 -14.17 19.52
CA ARG A 51 2.02 -14.69 20.88
C ARG A 51 0.61 -14.41 21.34
N GLY A 52 -0.34 -15.21 20.85
CA GLY A 52 -1.64 -15.32 21.49
C GLY A 52 -1.39 -15.76 22.93
N THR A 53 -2.00 -15.06 23.86
CA THR A 53 -2.03 -15.46 25.26
C THR A 53 -3.12 -16.49 25.48
N VAL A 54 -2.75 -17.62 26.07
CA VAL A 54 -3.69 -18.65 26.50
C VAL A 54 -3.99 -18.39 27.98
N VAL A 55 -5.22 -18.03 28.29
CA VAL A 55 -5.70 -17.82 29.65
C VAL A 55 -6.23 -19.15 30.17
N VAL A 56 -5.65 -19.62 31.27
CA VAL A 56 -5.99 -20.89 31.90
C VAL A 56 -6.35 -20.69 33.37
N GLU A 57 -7.30 -21.48 33.85
CA GLU A 57 -7.69 -21.53 35.25
C GLU A 57 -7.18 -22.83 35.87
N ARG A 58 -6.75 -22.81 37.14
CA ARG A 58 -6.36 -24.03 37.84
C ARG A 58 -7.62 -24.84 38.16
N TRP A 59 -7.60 -26.14 37.88
CA TRP A 59 -8.73 -27.03 38.17
C TRP A 59 -9.05 -27.11 39.68
N TRP A 60 -8.02 -26.97 40.50
CA TRP A 60 -8.12 -27.01 41.96
C TRP A 60 -7.77 -25.65 42.54
N LYS A 61 -8.62 -25.12 43.44
CA LYS A 61 -8.36 -23.87 44.17
C LYS A 61 -7.10 -24.01 45.03
N VAL A 62 -6.24 -22.99 44.98
CA VAL A 62 -5.01 -22.94 45.80
C VAL A 62 -5.37 -22.34 47.17
N PRO A 63 -5.03 -23.00 48.29
CA PRO A 63 -5.29 -22.44 49.62
C PRO A 63 -4.51 -21.12 49.79
N LEU A 64 -5.16 -20.13 50.40
CA LEU A 64 -4.57 -18.82 50.64
C LEU A 64 -3.37 -18.97 51.58
N ALA A 65 -2.26 -18.34 51.22
CA ALA A 65 -1.17 -18.13 52.15
C ALA A 65 -1.46 -16.90 53.01
N GLY A 66 -0.79 -16.80 54.17
CA GLY A 66 -0.83 -15.58 54.97
C GLY A 66 -0.34 -14.36 54.18
N GLU A 67 -0.74 -13.17 54.60
CA GLU A 67 -0.44 -11.92 53.92
C GLU A 67 1.08 -11.73 53.72
N GLY A 68 1.46 -11.27 52.53
CA GLY A 68 2.86 -11.12 52.11
C GLY A 68 3.61 -12.43 51.84
N ARG A 69 3.01 -13.60 52.08
CA ARG A 69 3.63 -14.91 51.82
C ARG A 69 3.17 -15.49 50.48
N LYS A 70 4.09 -16.14 49.78
CA LYS A 70 3.79 -16.82 48.51
C LYS A 70 2.92 -18.07 48.75
N PRO A 71 1.92 -18.35 47.89
CA PRO A 71 1.06 -19.53 48.03
C PRO A 71 1.85 -20.84 47.84
N ARG A 72 1.57 -21.84 48.68
CA ARG A 72 2.16 -23.18 48.56
C ARG A 72 1.42 -23.99 47.51
N LEU A 73 2.11 -24.37 46.43
CA LEU A 73 1.52 -25.14 45.33
C LEU A 73 1.83 -26.63 45.46
N HIS A 74 0.80 -27.47 45.32
CA HIS A 74 0.92 -28.91 45.26
C HIS A 74 0.82 -29.41 43.81
N ARG A 75 1.22 -30.65 43.55
CA ARG A 75 1.17 -31.28 42.21
C ARG A 75 -0.21 -31.14 41.55
N ARG A 76 -1.30 -31.35 42.30
CA ARG A 76 -2.69 -31.21 41.82
C ARG A 76 -3.00 -29.82 41.24
N HIS A 77 -2.36 -28.75 41.73
CA HIS A 77 -2.60 -27.39 41.26
C HIS A 77 -1.96 -27.10 39.88
N ARG A 78 -1.14 -28.01 39.34
CA ARG A 78 -0.56 -27.89 37.98
C ARG A 78 -1.50 -28.40 36.88
N VAL A 79 -2.70 -28.84 37.24
CA VAL A 79 -3.78 -29.17 36.30
C VAL A 79 -4.54 -27.90 35.98
N TYR A 80 -4.63 -27.57 34.69
CA TYR A 80 -5.28 -26.36 34.21
C TYR A 80 -6.44 -26.69 33.27
N LYS A 81 -7.46 -25.84 33.29
CA LYS A 81 -8.56 -25.80 32.34
C LYS A 81 -8.35 -24.60 31.42
N LEU A 82 -8.46 -24.81 30.11
CA LEU A 82 -8.47 -23.72 29.15
C LEU A 82 -9.73 -22.87 29.37
N VAL A 83 -9.55 -21.58 29.62
CA VAL A 83 -10.66 -20.63 29.75
C VAL A 83 -10.82 -19.88 28.44
N GLU A 84 -9.74 -19.27 27.95
CA GLU A 84 -9.82 -18.42 26.77
C GLU A 84 -8.49 -18.38 26.01
N ASP A 85 -8.59 -18.35 24.68
CA ASP A 85 -7.42 -18.18 23.82
C ASP A 85 -7.55 -16.88 23.03
N THR A 86 -6.66 -15.92 23.30
CA THR A 86 -6.74 -14.59 22.68
C THR A 86 -6.42 -14.61 21.19
N LYS A 87 -5.87 -15.70 20.63
CA LYS A 87 -5.60 -15.82 19.20
C LYS A 87 -6.87 -15.84 18.34
N HIS A 88 -7.99 -16.25 18.93
CA HIS A 88 -9.29 -16.36 18.26
C HIS A 88 -10.18 -15.12 18.45
N ARG A 89 -9.76 -14.17 19.28
CA ARG A 89 -10.48 -12.89 19.43
C ARG A 89 -10.41 -12.08 18.13
N PRO A 90 -11.47 -11.33 17.79
CA PRO A 90 -11.42 -10.40 16.67
C PRO A 90 -10.32 -9.37 16.90
N LYS A 91 -9.56 -9.05 15.85
CA LYS A 91 -8.44 -8.12 15.95
C LYS A 91 -8.96 -6.69 15.83
N GLU A 92 -8.69 -5.90 16.86
CA GLU A 92 -8.96 -4.46 16.82
C GLU A 92 -7.95 -3.72 15.95
N ASN A 93 -8.35 -2.55 15.50
CA ASN A 93 -7.49 -1.61 14.79
C ASN A 93 -6.58 -0.83 15.76
N LEU A 94 -5.60 -0.12 15.20
CA LEU A 94 -4.64 0.74 15.89
C LEU A 94 -4.84 2.17 15.40
N GLU A 95 -5.06 3.09 16.32
CA GLU A 95 -5.15 4.51 16.03
C GLU A 95 -3.75 5.12 15.92
N LEU A 96 -3.48 5.76 14.78
CA LEU A 96 -2.23 6.44 14.50
C LEU A 96 -2.52 7.81 13.90
N ILE A 97 -1.61 8.76 14.10
CA ILE A 97 -1.62 10.07 13.45
C ILE A 97 -0.60 10.04 12.32
N LEU A 98 -1.01 10.36 11.09
CA LEU A 98 -0.10 10.36 9.94
C LEU A 98 0.80 11.59 9.95
N THR A 99 2.09 11.41 9.73
CA THR A 99 3.07 12.52 9.63
C THR A 99 3.26 13.00 8.19
N GLN A 100 2.91 12.15 7.22
CA GLN A 100 3.02 12.39 5.78
C GLN A 100 1.75 11.91 5.08
N SER A 101 1.47 12.36 3.86
CA SER A 101 0.42 11.73 3.04
C SER A 101 0.90 10.34 2.60
N VAL A 102 0.12 9.31 2.94
CA VAL A 102 0.51 7.91 2.69
C VAL A 102 -0.49 7.21 1.80
N GLU A 103 0.02 6.66 0.70
CA GLU A 103 -0.71 5.74 -0.15
C GLU A 103 -0.63 4.31 0.41
N SER A 104 -1.79 3.68 0.63
CA SER A 104 -1.80 2.23 0.78
C SER A 104 -1.80 1.59 -0.60
N LYS A 105 -0.77 0.79 -0.87
CA LYS A 105 -0.82 -0.17 -1.96
C LYS A 105 -1.83 -1.22 -1.52
N ALA A 106 -3.08 -1.09 -1.98
CA ALA A 106 -4.11 -2.08 -1.72
C ALA A 106 -3.56 -3.43 -2.19
N ARG A 107 -3.29 -4.34 -1.25
CA ARG A 107 -2.94 -5.70 -1.60
C ARG A 107 -4.21 -6.33 -2.14
N ALA A 108 -4.13 -6.93 -3.33
CA ALA A 108 -5.26 -7.59 -3.96
C ALA A 108 -5.95 -8.52 -2.95
N PRO A 109 -7.29 -8.56 -2.92
CA PRO A 109 -8.03 -9.36 -1.94
C PRO A 109 -7.55 -10.82 -2.00
N PRO A 110 -7.43 -11.50 -0.84
CA PRO A 110 -7.07 -12.91 -0.81
C PRO A 110 -8.09 -13.69 -1.64
N GLY A 111 -7.63 -14.36 -2.72
CA GLY A 111 -8.48 -15.05 -3.70
C GLY A 111 -8.38 -14.53 -5.14
N SER A 112 -7.64 -13.44 -5.37
CA SER A 112 -7.34 -12.96 -6.73
C SER A 112 -6.49 -13.99 -7.49
N PRO A 113 -6.86 -14.39 -8.73
CA PRO A 113 -6.02 -15.30 -9.53
C PRO A 113 -4.64 -14.67 -9.70
N ARG A 114 -3.59 -15.38 -9.27
CA ARG A 114 -2.22 -14.95 -9.56
C ARG A 114 -2.07 -14.99 -11.08
N LEU A 115 -1.75 -13.86 -11.70
CA LEU A 115 -1.36 -13.83 -13.10
C LEU A 115 -0.26 -14.89 -13.30
N PRO A 116 -0.37 -15.77 -14.31
CA PRO A 116 0.67 -16.73 -14.59
C PRO A 116 1.97 -15.96 -14.84
N ARG A 117 3.06 -16.36 -14.19
CA ARG A 117 4.39 -15.83 -14.49
C ARG A 117 4.65 -16.11 -15.96
N ALA A 118 5.01 -15.07 -16.73
CA ALA A 118 5.45 -15.22 -18.11
C ALA A 118 6.66 -16.16 -18.14
N GLY A 119 6.43 -17.41 -18.49
CA GLY A 119 7.47 -18.34 -18.92
C GLY A 119 7.75 -18.05 -20.38
N HIS A 120 9.04 -17.92 -20.71
CA HIS A 120 9.50 -17.98 -22.09
C HIS A 120 9.15 -19.37 -22.65
N GLY A 121 8.40 -19.42 -23.76
CA GLY A 121 8.30 -20.63 -24.56
C GLY A 121 6.96 -20.82 -25.29
N LEU A 122 7.07 -20.71 -26.61
CA LEU A 122 6.29 -21.39 -27.65
C LEU A 122 4.94 -20.78 -28.08
N GLN A 123 4.97 -20.33 -29.34
CA GLN A 123 3.85 -19.93 -30.18
C GLN A 123 3.12 -21.18 -30.69
N ASP A 124 1.78 -21.11 -30.76
CA ASP A 124 0.94 -21.50 -31.91
C ASP A 124 -0.47 -21.96 -31.48
N GLY A 125 -1.51 -21.30 -32.04
CA GLY A 125 -2.91 -21.75 -31.96
C GLY A 125 -3.94 -20.62 -31.73
N PRO A 126 -4.91 -20.38 -32.65
CA PRO A 126 -5.77 -19.20 -32.61
C PRO A 126 -7.04 -19.45 -31.78
N ALA A 127 -7.19 -18.74 -30.66
CA ALA A 127 -8.44 -18.66 -29.92
C ALA A 127 -9.22 -17.39 -30.32
N LEU A 128 -9.89 -17.47 -31.47
CA LEU A 128 -11.05 -16.62 -31.77
C LEU A 128 -12.15 -16.92 -30.74
N LEU A 129 -12.36 -16.04 -29.75
CA LEU A 129 -13.65 -15.88 -29.06
C LEU A 129 -13.74 -14.66 -28.12
N TRP A 130 -13.12 -13.53 -28.45
CA TRP A 130 -13.42 -12.26 -27.75
C TRP A 130 -13.70 -11.17 -28.79
N GLY A 131 -14.99 -10.92 -29.06
CA GLY A 131 -15.44 -9.82 -29.90
C GLY A 131 -15.09 -8.43 -29.32
N PRO A 132 -15.20 -7.36 -30.12
CA PRO A 132 -14.64 -6.03 -29.84
C PRO A 132 -15.41 -5.18 -28.81
N ASP A 133 -16.43 -5.71 -28.14
CA ASP A 133 -17.25 -4.97 -27.16
C ASP A 133 -16.98 -5.41 -25.72
N ARG A 134 -15.76 -5.18 -25.22
CA ARG A 134 -15.45 -5.33 -23.78
C ARG A 134 -14.75 -4.12 -23.19
N CYS A 135 -15.19 -2.93 -23.58
CA CYS A 135 -14.82 -1.65 -22.95
C CYS A 135 -15.59 -1.39 -21.64
N HIS A 136 -15.77 -2.39 -20.76
CA HIS A 136 -16.34 -2.21 -19.42
C HIS A 136 -15.65 -3.09 -18.38
N ARG A 137 -14.32 -3.25 -18.44
CA ARG A 137 -13.55 -3.73 -17.29
C ARG A 137 -13.00 -2.56 -16.49
N ARG A 138 -13.81 -2.04 -15.57
CA ARG A 138 -13.30 -1.62 -14.25
C ARG A 138 -13.27 -2.89 -13.39
N PRO A 139 -12.20 -3.08 -12.59
CA PRO A 139 -11.93 -2.18 -11.49
C PRO A 139 -10.54 -1.56 -11.62
N LEU A 140 -10.52 -0.24 -11.81
CA LEU A 140 -9.52 0.57 -11.11
C LEU A 140 -9.82 0.32 -9.63
N PHE A 141 -9.09 -0.59 -8.99
CA PHE A 141 -9.08 -0.60 -7.53
C PHE A 141 -8.61 0.80 -7.13
N PRO A 142 -9.45 1.62 -6.47
CA PRO A 142 -8.97 2.88 -5.95
C PRO A 142 -7.83 2.51 -5.00
N MET A 143 -6.63 3.04 -5.24
CA MET A 143 -5.60 3.03 -4.22
C MET A 143 -6.22 3.71 -3.01
N ALA A 144 -6.55 2.93 -1.99
CA ALA A 144 -7.14 3.46 -0.77
C ALA A 144 -6.03 4.24 -0.06
N GLU A 145 -5.99 5.54 -0.28
CA GLU A 145 -5.10 6.45 0.43
C GLU A 145 -5.47 6.42 1.91
N LEU A 146 -4.47 6.25 2.79
CA LEU A 146 -4.73 6.14 4.24
C LEU A 146 -5.19 7.49 4.80
N GLY A 147 -4.61 8.57 4.30
CA GLY A 147 -4.96 9.92 4.69
C GLY A 147 -3.86 10.93 4.39
N VAL A 148 -4.14 12.18 4.78
CA VAL A 148 -3.23 13.32 4.67
C VAL A 148 -2.50 13.50 6.00
N ARG A 149 -1.37 14.21 5.98
CA ARG A 149 -0.61 14.59 7.17
C ARG A 149 -1.50 15.25 8.23
N GLY A 150 -1.41 14.75 9.45
CA GLY A 150 -2.14 15.20 10.63
C GLY A 150 -3.47 14.48 10.88
N ASP A 151 -3.89 13.58 9.98
CA ASP A 151 -5.13 12.84 10.17
C ASP A 151 -4.97 11.70 11.18
N LEU A 152 -6.00 11.50 12.00
CA LEU A 152 -6.16 10.32 12.85
C LEU A 152 -6.76 9.18 12.01
N VAL A 153 -6.02 8.08 11.88
CA VAL A 153 -6.40 6.93 11.06
C VAL A 153 -6.43 5.65 11.90
N SER A 154 -7.50 4.87 11.74
CA SER A 154 -7.66 3.55 12.34
C SER A 154 -7.20 2.47 11.37
N VAL A 155 -5.98 1.95 11.54
CA VAL A 155 -5.38 0.95 10.65
C VAL A 155 -5.27 -0.42 11.31
N SER A 156 -5.10 -1.49 10.52
CA SER A 156 -4.77 -2.79 11.09
C SER A 156 -3.42 -2.75 11.84
N LYS A 157 -3.35 -3.43 12.99
CA LYS A 157 -2.14 -3.49 13.84
C LYS A 157 -0.88 -3.97 13.08
N SER A 158 -1.01 -4.80 12.03
CA SER A 158 0.14 -5.24 11.22
C SER A 158 0.67 -4.14 10.30
N LEU A 159 -0.23 -3.37 9.68
CA LEU A 159 0.18 -2.28 8.78
C LEU A 159 0.90 -1.18 9.57
N GLY A 160 0.36 -0.84 10.75
CA GLY A 160 0.99 0.13 11.65
C GLY A 160 2.39 -0.28 12.07
N ARG A 161 2.55 -1.49 12.62
CA ARG A 161 3.83 -1.98 13.19
C ARG A 161 4.89 -2.31 12.15
N ASN A 162 4.49 -2.83 10.99
CA ASN A 162 5.47 -3.31 10.00
C ASN A 162 5.86 -2.23 8.99
N ARG A 163 4.98 -1.26 8.70
CA ARG A 163 5.21 -0.24 7.67
C ARG A 163 5.22 1.17 8.24
N LEU A 164 4.13 1.62 8.87
CA LEU A 164 3.97 3.04 9.19
C LEU A 164 4.91 3.54 10.29
N LEU A 165 5.00 2.81 11.40
CA LEU A 165 5.81 3.21 12.55
C LEU A 165 7.32 3.10 12.25
N PRO A 166 7.84 2.01 11.65
CA PRO A 166 9.28 1.92 11.36
C PRO A 166 9.75 2.93 10.32
N GLN A 167 8.91 3.28 9.35
CA GLN A 167 9.23 4.27 8.32
C GLN A 167 9.01 5.72 8.79
N GLY A 168 8.51 5.92 10.01
CA GLY A 168 8.21 7.26 10.54
C GLY A 168 7.05 7.97 9.82
N LEU A 169 6.23 7.24 9.05
CA LEU A 169 5.07 7.77 8.32
C LEU A 169 3.87 8.06 9.22
N ALA A 170 3.88 7.50 10.43
CA ALA A 170 2.85 7.73 11.43
C ALA A 170 3.42 7.68 12.84
N VAL A 171 2.72 8.33 13.76
CA VAL A 171 3.03 8.38 15.20
C VAL A 171 1.84 7.84 15.99
N TYR A 172 2.09 7.29 17.19
CA TYR A 172 1.03 6.86 18.09
C TYR A 172 0.10 8.01 18.47
N ALA A 173 -1.20 7.73 18.52
CA ALA A 173 -2.23 8.67 18.93
C ALA A 173 -2.28 8.88 20.46
N SER A 174 -1.15 9.24 21.07
CA SER A 174 -1.07 9.64 22.49
C SER A 174 -1.77 11.00 22.70
N PRO A 175 -2.26 11.32 23.91
CA PRO A 175 -2.94 12.59 24.17
C PRO A 175 -2.03 13.80 23.95
N GLU A 176 -0.72 13.67 24.21
CA GLU A 176 0.28 14.70 23.94
C GLU A 176 0.42 14.94 22.43
N ASN A 177 0.57 13.87 21.65
CA ASN A 177 0.71 13.99 20.20
C ASN A 177 -0.56 14.55 19.55
N ARG A 178 -1.75 14.17 20.04
CA ARG A 178 -3.02 14.72 19.54
C ARG A 178 -3.03 16.24 19.62
N LYS A 179 -2.66 16.81 20.78
CA LYS A 179 -2.58 18.26 20.99
C LYS A 179 -1.60 18.95 20.03
N LEU A 180 -0.41 18.38 19.85
CA LEU A 180 0.59 18.95 18.94
C LEU A 180 0.08 19.06 17.50
N TYR A 181 -0.62 18.02 17.01
CA TYR A 181 -1.18 18.03 15.66
C TYR A 181 -2.45 18.89 15.54
N GLU A 182 -3.21 19.05 16.62
CA GLU A 182 -4.35 19.98 16.68
C GLU A 182 -3.87 21.43 16.59
N GLU A 183 -2.84 21.80 17.38
CA GLU A 183 -2.20 23.13 17.33
C GLU A 183 -1.59 23.41 15.95
N GLU A 184 -0.86 22.44 15.37
CA GLU A 184 -0.32 22.56 14.00
C GLU A 184 -1.43 22.78 12.96
N LYS A 185 -2.58 22.10 13.13
CA LYS A 185 -3.74 22.25 12.25
C LYS A 185 -4.39 23.63 12.38
N LEU A 186 -4.51 24.17 13.59
CA LEU A 186 -5.03 25.53 13.83
C LEU A 186 -4.12 26.57 13.19
N LEU A 187 -2.80 26.48 13.37
CA LEU A 187 -1.83 27.39 12.76
C LEU A 187 -1.89 27.36 11.22
N ARG A 188 -2.15 26.19 10.61
CA ARG A 188 -2.38 26.08 9.17
C ARG A 188 -3.70 26.73 8.74
N GLN A 189 -4.77 26.62 9.52
CA GLN A 189 -6.05 27.27 9.23
C GLN A 189 -5.95 28.79 9.29
N GLU A 190 -5.18 29.31 10.26
CA GLU A 190 -4.83 30.73 10.35
C GLU A 190 -4.01 31.23 9.14
N GLY A 191 -3.50 30.32 8.30
CA GLY A 191 -2.75 30.65 7.09
C GLY A 191 -1.28 31.02 7.34
N LYS A 192 -0.78 30.80 8.56
CA LYS A 192 0.64 31.00 8.89
C LYS A 192 1.55 29.93 8.28
N LEU A 193 1.00 28.75 8.01
CA LEU A 193 1.69 27.63 7.37
C LEU A 193 1.08 27.32 5.99
N GLU A 194 1.88 26.67 5.14
CA GLU A 194 1.49 26.24 3.80
C GLU A 194 0.23 25.35 3.80
N ARG A 195 -0.66 25.62 2.84
CA ARG A 195 -1.86 24.81 2.63
C ARG A 195 -1.45 23.48 2.01
N ILE A 196 -1.52 22.42 2.81
CA ILE A 196 -1.38 21.05 2.31
C ILE A 196 -2.61 20.74 1.44
N GLN A 197 -2.40 19.95 0.39
CA GLN A 197 -3.49 19.50 -0.45
C GLN A 197 -4.55 18.72 0.33
N THR A 198 -5.79 18.88 -0.11
CA THR A 198 -6.88 18.02 0.34
C THR A 198 -6.74 16.63 -0.28
N LYS A 199 -7.28 15.60 0.40
CA LYS A 199 -7.35 14.23 -0.13
C LYS A 199 -7.92 14.18 -1.55
N ALA A 200 -8.97 14.95 -1.80
CA ALA A 200 -9.60 15.04 -3.12
C ALA A 200 -8.66 15.67 -4.16
N GLY A 201 -7.86 16.66 -3.77
CA GLY A 201 -6.86 17.30 -4.62
C GLY A 201 -5.77 16.31 -5.04
N GLU A 202 -5.14 15.62 -4.09
CA GLU A 202 -4.09 14.64 -4.37
C GLU A 202 -4.60 13.51 -5.29
N ALA A 203 -5.81 13.00 -5.03
CA ALA A 203 -6.44 11.99 -5.87
C ALA A 203 -6.71 12.50 -7.30
N THR A 204 -7.16 13.76 -7.43
CA THR A 204 -7.40 14.40 -8.74
C THR A 204 -6.09 14.58 -9.50
N VAL A 205 -5.01 15.02 -8.84
CA VAL A 205 -3.68 15.15 -9.44
C VAL A 205 -3.18 13.82 -9.98
N LYS A 206 -3.32 12.74 -9.20
CA LYS A 206 -2.94 11.38 -9.64
C LYS A 206 -3.79 10.90 -10.82
N PHE A 207 -5.09 11.20 -10.79
CA PHE A 207 -5.97 10.90 -11.90
C PHE A 207 -5.52 11.62 -13.18
N LEU A 208 -5.29 12.94 -13.10
CA LEU A 208 -4.86 13.75 -14.23
C LEU A 208 -3.50 13.30 -14.82
N ARG A 209 -2.56 12.86 -13.97
CA ARG A 209 -1.26 12.32 -14.44
C ARG A 209 -1.40 11.05 -15.29
N ASN A 210 -2.44 10.25 -15.05
CA ASN A 210 -2.69 9.00 -15.78
C ASN A 210 -3.68 9.17 -16.94
N CYS A 211 -4.18 10.39 -17.16
CA CYS A 211 -5.19 10.65 -18.18
C CYS A 211 -4.57 11.16 -19.48
N HIS A 212 -5.24 10.84 -20.58
CA HIS A 212 -5.00 11.40 -21.91
C HIS A 212 -6.29 12.05 -22.39
N LEU A 213 -6.21 13.29 -22.86
CA LEU A 213 -7.38 14.05 -23.30
C LEU A 213 -7.51 14.00 -24.83
N GLU A 214 -8.68 13.63 -25.33
CA GLU A 214 -9.01 13.71 -26.75
C GLU A 214 -9.98 14.86 -27.04
N VAL A 215 -9.51 15.88 -27.76
CA VAL A 215 -10.34 17.02 -28.15
C VAL A 215 -10.76 16.85 -29.60
N GLY A 216 -12.01 16.46 -29.80
CA GLY A 216 -12.60 16.31 -31.13
C GLY A 216 -13.10 17.64 -31.68
N MET A 217 -12.49 18.15 -32.75
CA MET A 217 -12.89 19.38 -33.43
C MET A 217 -13.38 19.15 -34.85
N LYS A 218 -14.39 19.91 -35.31
CA LYS A 218 -14.97 19.74 -36.64
C LYS A 218 -14.10 20.39 -37.72
N ASN A 219 -13.84 19.70 -38.81
CA ASN A 219 -13.03 20.22 -39.92
C ASN A 219 -13.69 21.38 -40.69
N ASN A 220 -15.01 21.40 -40.80
CA ASN A 220 -15.72 22.34 -41.69
C ASN A 220 -15.77 23.79 -41.17
N VAL A 221 -15.25 24.07 -39.97
CA VAL A 221 -15.32 25.39 -39.32
C VAL A 221 -13.90 25.79 -38.94
N LYS A 222 -13.52 27.05 -39.16
CA LYS A 222 -12.27 27.58 -38.61
C LYS A 222 -12.40 27.61 -37.09
N TRP A 223 -11.55 26.87 -36.39
CA TRP A 223 -11.61 26.73 -34.93
C TRP A 223 -10.26 27.10 -34.31
N GLU A 224 -10.34 27.64 -33.11
CA GLU A 224 -9.20 27.91 -32.24
C GLU A 224 -9.45 27.18 -30.92
N LEU A 225 -8.40 26.54 -30.40
CA LEU A 225 -8.51 25.81 -29.14
C LEU A 225 -8.49 26.79 -27.95
N ASN A 226 -9.66 27.06 -27.39
CA ASN A 226 -9.78 27.89 -26.19
C ASN A 226 -9.88 27.02 -24.92
N SER A 227 -9.48 27.57 -23.76
CA SER A 227 -9.52 26.89 -22.46
C SER A 227 -10.93 26.40 -22.10
N GLU A 228 -11.97 27.14 -22.47
CA GLU A 228 -13.37 26.74 -22.26
C GLU A 228 -13.78 25.48 -23.03
N ILE A 229 -13.24 25.29 -24.23
CA ILE A 229 -13.54 24.10 -25.04
C ILE A 229 -12.87 22.90 -24.38
N VAL A 230 -11.60 23.06 -23.99
CA VAL A 230 -10.83 22.04 -23.29
C VAL A 230 -11.52 21.63 -21.99
N ALA A 231 -11.98 22.59 -21.18
CA ALA A 231 -12.74 22.34 -19.95
C ALA A 231 -14.01 21.49 -20.19
N ARG A 232 -14.76 21.78 -21.26
CA ARG A 232 -15.94 20.97 -21.63
C ARG A 232 -15.58 19.53 -22.01
N HIS A 233 -14.45 19.34 -22.69
CA HIS A 233 -13.95 18.01 -23.04
C HIS A 233 -13.45 17.22 -21.83
N PHE A 234 -12.83 17.87 -20.85
CA PHE A 234 -12.51 17.25 -19.56
C PHE A 234 -13.75 16.68 -18.87
N LEU A 235 -14.85 17.44 -18.86
CA LEU A 235 -16.11 16.98 -18.30
C LEU A 235 -16.72 15.83 -19.10
N LYS A 236 -16.73 15.94 -20.43
CA LYS A 236 -17.38 14.96 -21.31
C LYS A 236 -16.65 13.61 -21.37
N ASN A 237 -15.32 13.64 -21.47
CA ASN A 237 -14.52 12.43 -21.69
C ASN A 237 -14.05 11.81 -20.37
N LEU A 238 -13.54 12.64 -19.46
CA LEU A 238 -12.92 12.20 -18.21
C LEU A 238 -13.86 12.30 -17.01
N GLY A 239 -14.95 13.07 -17.11
CA GLY A 239 -15.90 13.28 -16.01
C GLY A 239 -15.40 14.25 -14.93
N VAL A 240 -14.35 15.03 -15.22
CA VAL A 240 -13.77 15.99 -14.27
C VAL A 240 -14.22 17.40 -14.62
N VAL A 241 -14.78 18.11 -13.64
CA VAL A 241 -15.13 19.52 -13.79
C VAL A 241 -13.89 20.37 -13.55
N VAL A 242 -13.41 21.04 -14.59
CA VAL A 242 -12.27 21.97 -14.50
C VAL A 242 -12.74 23.35 -14.91
N ALA A 243 -12.37 24.36 -14.12
CA ALA A 243 -12.66 25.75 -14.47
C ALA A 243 -11.68 26.26 -15.54
N PRO A 244 -12.11 27.11 -16.48
CA PRO A 244 -11.26 27.55 -17.58
C PRO A 244 -10.03 28.35 -17.13
N HIS A 245 -10.13 29.09 -16.02
CA HIS A 245 -9.00 29.84 -15.44
C HIS A 245 -7.92 28.95 -14.81
N ALA A 246 -8.27 27.70 -14.48
CA ALA A 246 -7.33 26.74 -13.93
C ALA A 246 -6.49 26.05 -15.03
N LEU A 247 -6.86 26.23 -16.30
CA LEU A 247 -6.20 25.65 -17.46
C LEU A 247 -5.23 26.67 -18.08
N LYS A 248 -4.02 26.23 -18.36
CA LYS A 248 -3.07 26.95 -19.21
C LYS A 248 -2.76 26.11 -20.43
N LEU A 249 -2.94 26.73 -21.58
CA LEU A 249 -2.56 26.19 -22.88
C LEU A 249 -1.17 26.74 -23.26
N PRO A 250 -0.44 26.08 -24.15
CA PRO A 250 0.74 26.69 -24.75
C PRO A 250 0.37 28.05 -25.38
N GLU A 251 1.31 28.99 -25.39
CA GLU A 251 1.08 30.38 -25.84
C GLU A 251 0.68 30.48 -27.32
N GLU A 252 0.98 29.45 -28.11
CA GLU A 252 0.61 29.36 -29.51
C GLU A 252 -0.87 28.93 -29.68
N PRO A 253 -1.68 29.69 -30.44
CA PRO A 253 -3.07 29.32 -30.70
C PRO A 253 -3.13 28.05 -31.57
N ILE A 254 -3.67 26.98 -30.99
CA ILE A 254 -3.75 25.67 -31.66
C ILE A 254 -4.90 25.68 -32.66
N THR A 255 -4.55 25.59 -33.95
CA THR A 255 -5.47 25.50 -35.10
C THR A 255 -5.27 24.24 -35.93
N ARG A 256 -4.21 23.47 -35.63
CA ARG A 256 -3.83 22.25 -36.34
C ARG A 256 -4.14 21.02 -35.48
N TRP A 257 -4.42 19.90 -36.14
CA TRP A 257 -4.50 18.61 -35.46
C TRP A 257 -3.11 18.15 -35.07
N GLY A 258 -2.98 17.57 -33.89
CA GLY A 258 -1.69 17.16 -33.35
C GLY A 258 -1.75 16.82 -31.88
N GLU A 259 -0.59 16.48 -31.34
CA GLU A 259 -0.37 16.22 -29.93
C GLU A 259 0.14 17.51 -29.26
N TYR A 260 -0.50 17.83 -28.15
CA TYR A 260 -0.21 19.02 -27.37
C TYR A 260 -0.29 18.66 -25.88
N TRP A 261 0.07 19.59 -25.01
CA TRP A 261 -0.10 19.46 -23.57
C TRP A 261 -0.96 20.60 -23.03
N CYS A 262 -1.72 20.31 -21.99
CA CYS A 262 -2.47 21.30 -21.22
C CYS A 262 -2.05 21.24 -19.75
N GLU A 263 -1.72 22.39 -19.18
CA GLU A 263 -1.39 22.51 -17.76
C GLU A 263 -2.66 22.77 -16.96
N VAL A 264 -2.99 21.85 -16.05
CA VAL A 264 -4.16 21.94 -15.17
C VAL A 264 -3.68 22.27 -13.76
N THR A 265 -4.17 23.36 -13.20
CA THR A 265 -3.88 23.75 -11.82
C THR A 265 -4.96 23.25 -10.86
N VAL A 266 -4.57 22.50 -9.83
CA VAL A 266 -5.47 21.96 -8.80
C VAL A 266 -5.30 22.79 -7.53
N ASN A 267 -6.40 23.41 -7.07
CA ASN A 267 -6.47 24.26 -5.87
C ASN A 267 -5.43 25.41 -5.83
N GLY A 268 -4.86 25.79 -6.99
CA GLY A 268 -3.79 26.79 -7.08
C GLY A 268 -2.44 26.36 -6.51
N LEU A 269 -2.25 25.06 -6.23
CA LEU A 269 -1.02 24.52 -5.64
C LEU A 269 -0.27 23.64 -6.66
N ASP A 270 -0.91 22.57 -7.12
CA ASP A 270 -0.27 21.65 -8.06
C ASP A 270 -0.61 21.99 -9.49
N THR A 271 0.40 22.03 -10.33
CA THR A 271 0.25 22.13 -11.79
C THR A 271 0.57 20.77 -12.41
N VAL A 272 -0.39 20.21 -13.13
CA VAL A 272 -0.26 18.90 -13.80
C VAL A 272 -0.28 19.10 -15.30
N ARG A 273 0.71 18.56 -16.00
CA ARG A 273 0.74 18.49 -17.46
C ARG A 273 -0.06 17.29 -17.93
N VAL A 274 -1.17 17.53 -18.61
CA VAL A 274 -2.02 16.49 -19.19
C VAL A 274 -1.75 16.44 -20.70
N PRO A 275 -1.38 15.28 -21.26
CA PRO A 275 -1.23 15.13 -22.70
C PRO A 275 -2.61 15.19 -23.37
N MET A 276 -2.72 15.97 -24.44
CA MET A 276 -3.93 16.13 -25.22
C MET A 276 -3.68 15.90 -26.71
N SER A 277 -4.61 15.22 -27.36
CA SER A 277 -4.64 15.03 -28.81
C SER A 277 -5.83 15.79 -29.39
N VAL A 278 -5.56 16.62 -30.39
CA VAL A 278 -6.60 17.32 -31.14
C VAL A 278 -6.92 16.50 -32.38
N VAL A 279 -8.11 15.89 -32.39
CA VAL A 279 -8.53 14.90 -33.39
C VAL A 279 -9.73 15.44 -34.17
N ASN A 280 -9.95 14.93 -35.38
CA ASN A 280 -11.17 15.25 -36.13
C ASN A 280 -12.41 14.69 -35.40
N PHE A 281 -13.43 15.53 -35.22
CA PHE A 281 -14.68 15.13 -34.60
C PHE A 281 -15.52 14.29 -35.54
N GLU A 282 -15.47 12.97 -35.36
CA GLU A 282 -16.45 12.07 -35.95
C GLU A 282 -17.76 12.14 -35.16
N LYS A 283 -18.87 12.45 -35.84
CA LYS A 283 -20.19 12.34 -35.21
C LYS A 283 -20.38 10.89 -34.75
N PRO A 284 -20.77 10.65 -33.48
CA PRO A 284 -21.03 9.29 -33.03
C PRO A 284 -22.08 8.66 -33.93
N ARG A 285 -21.70 7.60 -34.65
CA ARG A 285 -22.60 6.91 -35.58
C ARG A 285 -23.82 6.42 -34.81
N THR A 286 -25.02 6.81 -35.25
CA THR A 286 -26.29 6.32 -34.68
C THR A 286 -26.33 4.79 -34.72
N LYS A 287 -27.02 4.16 -33.76
CA LYS A 287 -27.14 2.68 -33.70
C LYS A 287 -27.58 2.08 -35.05
N ARG A 288 -28.54 2.72 -35.72
CA ARG A 288 -29.02 2.36 -37.06
C ARG A 288 -27.92 2.39 -38.11
N TYR A 289 -27.04 3.39 -38.06
CA TYR A 289 -25.95 3.53 -39.01
C TYR A 289 -24.84 2.51 -38.75
N LYS A 290 -24.52 2.23 -37.49
CA LYS A 290 -23.60 1.12 -37.11
C LYS A 290 -24.10 -0.22 -37.63
N PHE A 291 -25.39 -0.52 -37.49
CA PHE A 291 -26.00 -1.74 -38.00
C PHE A 291 -25.96 -1.82 -39.53
N TRP A 292 -26.24 -0.71 -40.22
CA TRP A 292 -26.16 -0.65 -41.68
C TRP A 292 -24.73 -0.92 -42.21
N LEU A 293 -23.69 -0.39 -41.56
CA LEU A 293 -22.29 -0.68 -41.92
C LEU A 293 -21.91 -2.14 -41.69
N ALA A 294 -22.37 -2.73 -40.58
CA ALA A 294 -22.12 -4.14 -40.30
C ALA A 294 -22.73 -5.04 -41.38
N GLN A 295 -23.93 -4.71 -41.88
CA GLN A 295 -24.54 -5.41 -43.01
C GLN A 295 -23.76 -5.23 -44.32
N GLN A 296 -23.25 -4.03 -44.59
CA GLN A 296 -22.44 -3.77 -45.79
C GLN A 296 -21.10 -4.53 -45.75
N ALA A 297 -20.43 -4.56 -44.59
CA ALA A 297 -19.21 -5.33 -44.40
C ALA A 297 -19.45 -6.84 -44.54
N ALA A 298 -20.56 -7.36 -43.98
CA ALA A 298 -20.95 -8.76 -44.15
C ALA A 298 -21.22 -9.12 -45.62
N LYS A 299 -21.90 -8.25 -46.36
CA LYS A 299 -22.14 -8.43 -47.80
C LYS A 299 -20.83 -8.39 -48.62
N GLY A 300 -19.91 -7.49 -48.28
CA GLY A 300 -18.59 -7.42 -48.92
C GLY A 300 -17.74 -8.68 -48.70
N LEU A 301 -17.76 -9.24 -47.49
CA LEU A 301 -17.09 -10.52 -47.16
C LEU A 301 -17.68 -11.70 -47.94
N THR A 302 -19.01 -11.74 -48.12
CA THR A 302 -19.66 -12.79 -48.91
C THR A 302 -19.33 -12.70 -50.39
N SER A 303 -19.13 -11.50 -50.96
CA SER A 303 -18.76 -11.34 -52.37
C SER A 303 -17.29 -11.71 -52.65
N THR A 304 -16.37 -11.41 -51.73
CA THR A 304 -14.94 -11.73 -51.90
C THR A 304 -14.67 -13.23 -51.79
N SER A 305 -15.39 -13.93 -50.91
CA SER A 305 -15.28 -15.39 -50.73
C SER A 305 -15.83 -16.19 -51.92
N SER A 306 -16.82 -15.66 -52.64
CA SER A 306 -17.33 -16.27 -53.89
C SER A 306 -16.43 -16.03 -55.12
N GLN A 307 -15.43 -15.15 -55.05
CA GLN A 307 -14.47 -14.89 -56.14
C GLN A 307 -13.12 -15.60 -55.96
N THR A 308 -12.90 -16.28 -54.84
CA THR A 308 -11.63 -16.98 -54.51
C THR A 308 -11.69 -18.51 -54.63
N LEU A 309 -12.75 -19.05 -55.26
CA LEU A 309 -12.89 -20.45 -55.66
C LEU A 309 -12.85 -20.55 -57.19
#